data_AF-A0A382IGE2-F1
#
_entry.id   AF-A0A382IGE2-F1
#
_cell.length_a   1.000
_cell.length_b   1.000
_cell.length_c   1.000
_cell.angle_alpha   90.00
_cell.angle_beta   90.00
_cell.angle_gamma   90.00
#
_symmetry.space_group_name_H-M   'P 1'
#
loop_
_entity.id
_entity.type
_entity.pdbx_description
1 polymer ?
#
loop_
_entity_poly.entity_id
_entity_poly.type
_entity_poly.pdbx_seq_one_letter_code
_entity_poly.pdbx_strand_id
1 'polypeptide(L)'
;MKMVLNKYYRKKTATPIWLSVAILVQIFVFTGDTVYSANRIKVVVLGDSLTAGYGLKKQDAFPFKLAVALKSSGRSVQVIN
;
A
#
# COMPACT_ATOMS: atom_id res chain seq x y z
N MET A 1 40.80 29.26 51.08
CA MET A 1 40.07 30.25 50.25
C MET A 1 40.89 30.45 48.98
N LYS A 2 40.61 29.95 47.78
CA LYS A 2 39.38 29.67 47.01
C LYS A 2 39.56 28.29 46.35
N MET A 3 38.69 27.32 46.57
CA MET A 3 37.40 27.14 45.90
C MET A 3 37.49 27.13 44.37
N VAL A 4 37.70 25.91 43.86
CA VAL A 4 36.95 25.27 42.77
C VAL A 4 36.55 26.17 41.59
N LEU A 5 37.33 26.15 40.51
CA LEU A 5 36.76 26.44 39.20
C LEU A 5 37.59 25.81 38.08
N ASN A 6 37.13 24.67 37.59
CA ASN A 6 36.78 24.49 36.18
C ASN A 6 36.47 23.00 35.91
N LYS A 7 35.27 22.58 36.34
CA LYS A 7 34.69 21.28 36.01
C LYS A 7 33.72 21.40 34.82
N TYR A 8 34.00 22.32 33.89
CA TYR A 8 33.13 22.61 32.73
C TYR A 8 33.60 21.96 31.42
N TYR A 9 34.20 20.77 31.47
CA TYR A 9 34.15 19.86 30.32
C TYR A 9 32.78 19.17 30.31
N ARG A 10 31.78 19.94 29.86
CA ARG A 10 30.43 19.49 29.54
C ARG A 10 30.55 18.38 28.50
N LYS A 11 30.50 17.11 28.95
CA LYS A 11 30.34 15.95 28.05
C LYS A 11 29.08 16.22 27.23
N LYS A 12 29.26 16.63 25.97
CA LYS A 12 28.20 16.53 24.97
C LYS A 12 27.84 15.06 24.95
N THR A 13 26.67 14.72 25.44
CA THR A 13 26.08 13.40 25.34
C THR A 13 25.89 13.12 23.86
N ALA A 14 26.95 12.62 23.22
CA ALA A 14 26.92 12.13 21.87
C ALA A 14 25.92 10.99 21.90
N THR A 15 24.73 11.24 21.36
CA THR A 15 23.75 10.19 21.09
C THR A 15 24.51 9.07 20.38
N PRO A 16 24.64 7.86 20.96
CA PRO A 16 25.40 6.80 20.35
C PRO A 16 24.84 6.56 18.96
N ILE A 17 25.73 6.45 17.96
CA ILE A 17 25.38 6.25 16.54
C ILE A 17 24.40 5.07 16.37
N TRP A 18 24.50 4.07 17.26
CA TRP A 18 23.57 2.95 17.37
C TRP A 18 22.10 3.34 17.59
N LEU A 19 21.80 4.43 18.32
CA LEU A 19 20.42 4.94 18.46
C LEU A 19 19.90 5.49 17.13
N SER A 20 20.72 6.24 16.39
CA SER A 20 20.35 6.75 15.07
C SER A 20 20.15 5.62 14.07
N VAL A 21 20.99 4.59 14.10
CA VAL A 21 20.85 3.38 13.28
C VAL A 21 19.58 2.61 13.65
N ALA A 22 19.29 2.43 14.94
CA ALA A 22 18.08 1.75 15.38
C ALA A 22 16.81 2.49 14.93
N ILE A 23 16.81 3.83 15.00
CA ILE A 23 15.71 4.66 14.52
C ILE A 23 15.53 4.52 13.00
N LEU A 24 16.61 4.53 12.22
CA LEU A 24 16.55 4.36 10.77
C LEU A 24 16.02 2.97 10.37
N VAL A 25 16.46 1.92 11.07
CA VAL A 25 15.95 0.56 10.87
C VAL A 25 14.46 0.48 11.20
N GLN A 26 14.01 1.13 12.27
CA GLN A 26 12.61 1.13 12.66
C GLN A 26 11.72 1.84 11.64
N ILE A 27 12.17 2.99 11.10
CA ILE A 27 11.46 3.71 10.04
C ILE A 27 11.33 2.82 8.79
N PHE A 28 12.40 2.11 8.41
CA PHE A 28 12.41 1.22 7.25
C PHE A 28 11.43 0.04 7.38
N VAL A 29 11.31 -0.55 8.57
CA VAL A 29 10.37 -1.66 8.83
C VAL A 29 8.91 -1.17 8.76
N PHE A 30 8.63 0.07 9.15
CA PHE A 30 7.27 0.63 9.11
C PHE A 30 6.84 1.18 7.74
N THR A 31 7.70 1.19 6.72
CA THR A 31 7.35 1.68 5.37
C THR A 31 6.83 0.58 4.42
N GLY A 32 6.68 -0.66 4.90
CA GLY A 32 6.14 -1.75 4.09
C GLY A 32 4.63 -1.62 3.90
N ASP A 33 4.19 -1.33 2.68
CA ASP A 33 2.79 -1.50 2.31
C ASP A 33 2.41 -2.97 2.49
N THR A 34 1.36 -3.22 3.29
CA THR A 34 0.77 -4.55 3.38
C THR A 34 0.09 -4.85 2.05
N VAL A 35 0.75 -5.65 1.20
CA VAL A 35 0.11 -6.19 -0.01
C VAL A 35 -0.91 -7.23 0.45
N TYR A 36 -2.08 -6.76 0.86
CA TYR A 36 -3.22 -7.62 1.11
C TYR A 36 -3.57 -8.22 -0.25
N SER A 37 -3.35 -9.53 -0.42
CA SER A 37 -3.90 -10.28 -1.53
C SER A 37 -5.42 -10.27 -1.35
N ALA A 38 -6.05 -9.16 -1.74
CA ALA A 38 -7.47 -8.96 -1.65
C ALA A 38 -8.10 -10.14 -2.37
N ASN A 39 -8.77 -11.00 -1.62
CA ASN A 39 -9.38 -12.23 -2.10
C ASN A 39 -10.25 -11.86 -3.31
N ARG A 40 -9.70 -12.06 -4.51
CA ARG A 40 -10.27 -11.50 -5.73
C ARG A 40 -11.53 -12.27 -6.03
N ILE A 41 -12.67 -11.59 -5.90
CA ILE A 41 -13.98 -12.19 -6.18
C ILE A 41 -14.03 -12.45 -7.69
N LYS A 42 -14.08 -13.73 -8.07
CA LYS A 42 -14.22 -14.15 -9.46
C LYS A 42 -15.69 -14.13 -9.83
N VAL A 43 -16.02 -13.38 -10.88
CA VAL A 43 -17.39 -13.26 -11.40
C VAL A 43 -17.35 -13.77 -12.82
N VAL A 44 -18.04 -14.88 -13.09
CA VAL A 44 -18.20 -15.40 -14.45
C VAL A 44 -19.49 -14.87 -15.02
N VAL A 45 -19.40 -14.27 -16.20
CA VAL A 45 -20.53 -13.78 -16.97
C VAL A 45 -20.81 -14.81 -18.06
N LEU A 46 -21.83 -15.63 -17.86
CA LEU A 46 -22.28 -16.63 -18.84
C LEU A 46 -23.49 -16.08 -19.59
N GLY A 47 -23.41 -16.06 -20.91
CA GLY A 47 -24.48 -15.56 -21.77
C GLY A 47 -24.18 -15.76 -23.26
N ASP A 48 -24.90 -15.02 -24.10
CA ASP A 48 -24.78 -15.07 -25.55
C ASP A 48 -23.98 -13.87 -26.12
N SER A 49 -24.13 -13.62 -27.41
CA SER A 49 -23.48 -12.53 -28.13
C SER A 49 -23.85 -11.13 -27.62
N LEU A 50 -25.04 -10.92 -27.05
CA LEU A 50 -25.45 -9.64 -26.48
C LEU A 50 -24.67 -9.38 -25.19
N THR A 51 -24.50 -10.42 -24.37
CA THR A 51 -23.70 -10.34 -23.14
C THR A 51 -22.22 -10.09 -23.47
N ALA A 52 -21.67 -10.73 -24.51
CA ALA A 52 -20.30 -10.49 -24.94
C ALA A 52 -20.08 -9.09 -25.54
N GLY A 53 -21.15 -8.39 -25.94
CA GLY A 53 -21.07 -7.12 -26.65
C GLY A 53 -20.64 -7.26 -28.11
N TYR A 54 -21.27 -8.19 -28.85
CA TYR A 54 -20.96 -8.39 -30.26
C TYR A 54 -21.14 -7.09 -31.08
N GLY A 55 -20.13 -6.75 -31.88
CA GLY A 55 -20.08 -5.49 -32.63
C GLY A 55 -19.67 -4.26 -31.81
N LEU A 56 -19.46 -4.39 -30.50
CA LEU A 56 -19.00 -3.30 -29.64
C LEU A 56 -17.49 -3.39 -29.37
N LYS A 57 -16.91 -2.27 -28.97
CA LYS A 57 -15.57 -2.28 -28.37
C LYS A 57 -15.65 -2.97 -27.00
N LYS A 58 -14.57 -3.64 -26.60
CA LYS A 58 -14.49 -4.34 -25.30
C LYS A 58 -14.89 -3.46 -24.11
N GLN A 59 -14.60 -2.17 -24.18
CA GLN A 59 -14.88 -1.18 -23.12
C GLN A 59 -16.39 -0.90 -22.98
N ASP A 60 -17.12 -1.04 -24.07
CA ASP A 60 -18.55 -0.77 -24.16
C ASP A 60 -19.39 -2.00 -23.82
N ALA A 61 -18.78 -3.18 -23.89
CA ALA A 61 -19.39 -4.46 -23.55
C ALA A 61 -19.76 -4.55 -22.06
N PHE A 62 -20.84 -5.28 -21.80
CA PHE A 62 -21.39 -5.47 -20.45
C PHE A 62 -20.36 -5.98 -19.42
N PRO A 63 -19.54 -7.03 -19.69
CA PRO A 63 -18.63 -7.59 -18.69
C PRO A 63 -17.58 -6.58 -18.25
N PHE A 64 -17.14 -5.71 -19.16
CA PHE A 64 -16.18 -4.65 -18.85
C PHE A 64 -16.80 -3.58 -17.97
N LYS A 65 -18.00 -3.08 -18.33
CA LYS A 65 -18.73 -2.10 -17.52
C LYS A 65 -19.05 -2.63 -16.12
N LEU A 66 -19.42 -3.89 -16.02
CA LEU A 66 -19.62 -4.58 -14.74
C LEU A 66 -18.33 -4.59 -13.91
N ALA A 67 -17.19 -4.93 -14.51
CA ALA A 67 -15.91 -4.95 -13.82
C ALA A 67 -15.50 -3.57 -13.29
N VAL A 68 -15.73 -2.52 -14.07
CA VAL A 68 -15.46 -1.14 -13.67
C VAL A 68 -16.37 -0.71 -12.51
N ALA A 69 -17.68 -0.96 -12.62
CA ALA A 69 -18.65 -0.59 -11.58
C ALA A 69 -18.40 -1.31 -10.25
N LEU A 70 -17.99 -2.58 -10.29
CA LEU A 70 -17.66 -3.35 -9.08
C LEU A 70 -16.37 -2.84 -8.44
N LYS A 71 -15.34 -2.52 -9.25
CA LYS A 71 -14.10 -1.91 -8.75
C LYS A 71 -14.35 -0.54 -8.14
N SER A 72 -15.15 0.32 -8.79
CA SER A 72 -15.50 1.64 -8.25
C SER A 72 -16.33 1.55 -6.97
N SER A 73 -17.07 0.44 -6.80
CA SER A 73 -17.77 0.13 -5.55
C SER A 73 -16.84 -0.41 -4.44
N GLY A 74 -15.52 -0.42 -4.64
CA GLY A 74 -14.55 -0.90 -3.65
C GLY A 74 -14.44 -2.43 -3.57
N ARG A 75 -14.96 -3.17 -4.55
CA ARG A 75 -14.82 -4.63 -4.60
C ARG A 75 -13.62 -5.03 -5.46
N SER A 76 -12.72 -5.83 -4.90
CA SER A 76 -11.63 -6.46 -5.65
C SER A 76 -12.17 -7.62 -6.49
N VAL A 77 -12.54 -7.35 -7.74
CA VAL A 77 -13.16 -8.34 -8.64
C VAL A 77 -12.32 -8.68 -9.86
N GLN A 78 -12.46 -9.92 -10.31
CA GLN A 78 -12.03 -10.40 -11.62
C GLN A 78 -13.26 -10.88 -12.39
N VAL A 79 -13.67 -10.11 -13.40
CA VAL A 79 -14.77 -10.52 -14.30
C VAL A 79 -14.19 -11.37 -15.42
N ILE A 80 -14.78 -12.53 -15.64
CA ILE A 80 -14.45 -13.52 -16.67
C ILE A 80 -15.67 -13.62 -17.58
N ASN A 81 -15.48 -13.42 -18.88
CA ASN A 81 -16.52 -13.57 -19.90
C ASN A 81 -16.24 -14.82 -20.73
#